data_AF-A0A8X6UGP0-F1
#
_entry.id   AF-A0A8X6UGP0-F1
#
_cell.length_a   1.000
_cell.length_b   1.000
_cell.length_c   1.000
_cell.angle_alpha   90.00
_cell.angle_beta   90.00
_cell.angle_gamma   90.00
#
_symmetry.space_group_name_H-M   'P 1'
#
loop_
_entity.id
_entity.type
_entity.pdbx_description
1 polymer ?
#
loop_
_entity_poly.entity_id
_entity_poly.type
_entity_poly.pdbx_seq_one_letter_code
_entity_poly.pdbx_strand_id
1 'polypeptide(L)'
;NVDDISDTEKEDVYECSNAGRKRNYHNILERKRRNHIKDGYWKLRDSIPDVEGKKVSRIQILKRAVEHISFLRAEIKRRELYFRELKLRLKNEEY
;
A
#
# COMPACT_ATOMS: atom_id res chain seq x y z
N ASN A 1 21.94 -11.05 -12.66
CA ASN A 1 22.21 -10.51 -14.00
C ASN A 1 22.24 -9.01 -13.85
N VAL A 2 23.28 -8.30 -14.29
CA VAL A 2 23.47 -6.85 -13.97
C VAL A 2 22.44 -5.97 -14.69
N ASP A 3 21.70 -6.56 -15.62
CA ASP A 3 20.69 -5.92 -16.46
C ASP A 3 19.44 -5.40 -15.70
N ASP A 4 19.19 -5.86 -14.47
CA ASP A 4 18.06 -5.40 -13.62
C ASP A 4 18.35 -4.11 -12.82
N ILE A 5 19.58 -3.61 -12.90
CA ILE A 5 20.06 -2.42 -12.19
C ILE A 5 19.94 -1.22 -13.13
N SER A 6 19.46 -0.08 -12.60
CA SER A 6 19.35 1.16 -13.37
C SER A 6 20.73 1.68 -13.76
N ASP A 7 20.85 2.41 -14.87
CA ASP A 7 22.16 2.86 -15.37
C ASP A 7 22.94 3.71 -14.34
N THR A 8 22.23 4.46 -13.49
CA THR A 8 22.83 5.23 -12.37
C THR A 8 23.43 4.33 -11.27
N GLU A 9 22.88 3.13 -11.08
CA GLU A 9 23.31 2.20 -10.03
C GLU A 9 24.31 1.16 -10.55
N LYS A 10 24.58 1.12 -11.86
CA LYS A 10 25.59 0.23 -12.47
C LYS A 10 27.00 0.69 -12.10
N GLU A 11 27.27 1.99 -12.09
CA GLU A 11 28.57 2.55 -11.71
C GLU A 11 29.01 2.08 -10.30
N ASP A 12 28.09 2.09 -9.32
CA ASP A 12 28.31 1.61 -7.95
C ASP A 12 28.67 0.09 -7.84
N VAL A 13 28.30 -0.72 -8.83
CA VAL A 13 28.54 -2.18 -8.85
C VAL A 13 29.93 -2.50 -9.39
N TYR A 14 30.40 -1.77 -10.40
CA TYR A 14 31.60 -2.15 -11.15
C TYR A 14 32.92 -1.74 -10.49
N GLU A 15 32.91 -0.84 -9.50
CA GLU A 15 34.09 -0.21 -8.90
C GLU A 15 34.84 -1.04 -7.83
N CYS A 16 34.40 -2.28 -7.52
CA CYS A 16 34.98 -3.08 -6.44
C CYS A 16 35.55 -4.46 -6.87
N SER A 17 36.45 -5.03 -6.06
CA SER A 17 37.02 -6.39 -6.21
C SER A 17 35.94 -7.45 -6.41
N ASN A 18 36.26 -8.62 -6.97
CA ASN A 18 35.24 -9.60 -7.38
C ASN A 18 34.30 -10.05 -6.23
N ALA A 19 34.79 -10.11 -4.99
CA ALA A 19 33.97 -10.35 -3.79
C ALA A 19 33.17 -9.10 -3.36
N GLY A 20 33.74 -7.91 -3.52
CA GLY A 20 33.07 -6.63 -3.29
C GLY A 20 31.94 -6.35 -4.28
N ARG A 21 32.10 -6.74 -5.55
CA ARG A 21 31.06 -6.64 -6.59
C ARG A 21 29.78 -7.39 -6.20
N LYS A 22 29.91 -8.61 -5.65
CA LYS A 22 28.77 -9.40 -5.16
C LYS A 22 28.05 -8.71 -3.99
N ARG A 23 28.80 -8.14 -3.04
CA ARG A 23 28.24 -7.42 -1.89
C ARG A 23 27.56 -6.12 -2.31
N ASN A 24 28.17 -5.35 -3.21
CA ASN A 24 27.61 -4.10 -3.73
C ASN A 24 26.31 -4.36 -4.50
N TYR A 25 26.31 -5.34 -5.41
CA TYR A 25 25.13 -5.76 -6.15
C TYR A 25 23.97 -6.14 -5.20
N HIS A 26 24.26 -6.93 -4.17
CA HIS A 26 23.27 -7.30 -3.16
C HIS A 26 22.72 -6.07 -2.41
N ASN A 27 23.57 -5.12 -2.01
CA ASN A 27 23.16 -3.89 -1.32
C ASN A 27 22.23 -3.03 -2.18
N ILE A 28 22.50 -2.94 -3.48
CA ILE A 28 21.68 -2.19 -4.43
C ILE A 28 20.31 -2.84 -4.60
N LEU A 29 20.26 -4.16 -4.84
CA LEU A 29 18.99 -4.88 -4.95
C LEU A 29 18.13 -4.73 -3.70
N GLU A 30 18.75 -4.83 -2.52
CA GLU A 30 18.03 -4.67 -1.27
C GLU A 30 17.55 -3.22 -1.06
N ARG A 31 18.33 -2.21 -1.50
CA ARG A 31 17.88 -0.81 -1.51
C ARG A 31 16.66 -0.62 -2.40
N LYS A 32 16.68 -1.17 -3.63
CA LYS A 32 15.54 -1.16 -4.57
C LYS A 32 14.30 -1.81 -3.94
N ARG A 33 14.47 -2.98 -3.31
CA ARG A 33 13.38 -3.68 -2.60
C ARG A 33 12.80 -2.83 -1.46
N ARG A 34 13.64 -2.20 -0.64
CA ARG A 34 13.18 -1.33 0.46
C ARG A 34 12.47 -0.08 -0.05
N ASN A 35 12.92 0.51 -1.14
CA ASN A 35 12.25 1.65 -1.77
C ASN A 35 10.86 1.25 -2.27
N HIS A 36 10.75 0.12 -2.97
CA HIS A 36 9.46 -0.39 -3.42
C HIS A 36 8.47 -0.61 -2.25
N ILE A 37 8.94 -1.19 -1.14
CA ILE A 37 8.12 -1.35 0.07
C ILE A 37 7.71 0.01 0.65
N LYS A 38 8.65 0.95 0.71
CA LYS A 38 8.39 2.32 1.21
C LYS A 38 7.30 3.00 0.38
N ASP A 39 7.36 2.89 -0.94
CA ASP A 39 6.34 3.42 -1.85
C ASP A 39 4.99 2.73 -1.63
N GLY A 40 5.00 1.41 -1.38
CA GLY A 40 3.80 0.65 -1.00
C GLY A 40 3.14 1.20 0.27
N TYR A 41 3.93 1.54 1.30
CA TYR A 41 3.41 2.18 2.52
C TYR A 41 2.81 3.55 2.26
N TRP A 42 3.42 4.35 1.37
CA TRP A 42 2.92 5.68 1.03
C TRP A 42 1.59 5.60 0.26
N LYS A 43 1.52 4.74 -0.75
CA LYS A 43 0.27 4.46 -1.48
C LYS A 43 -0.85 3.98 -0.55
N LEU A 44 -0.51 3.10 0.40
CA LEU A 44 -1.47 2.64 1.40
C LEU A 44 -1.95 3.79 2.30
N ARG A 45 -1.04 4.62 2.82
CA ARG A 45 -1.40 5.79 3.62
C ARG A 45 -2.36 6.72 2.87
N ASP A 46 -2.04 7.01 1.62
CA ASP A 46 -2.80 7.96 0.81
C ASP A 46 -4.18 7.40 0.41
N SER A 47 -4.39 6.09 0.52
CA SER A 47 -5.70 5.46 0.33
C SER A 47 -6.59 5.48 1.59
N ILE A 48 -6.10 6.00 2.72
CA ILE A 48 -6.81 5.99 4.00
C ILE A 48 -7.15 7.45 4.41
N PRO A 49 -8.44 7.85 4.42
CA PRO A 49 -8.84 9.25 4.59
C PRO A 49 -8.35 9.95 5.87
N ASP A 50 -8.19 9.23 6.99
CA ASP A 50 -7.81 9.83 8.27
C ASP A 50 -6.30 10.10 8.40
N VAL A 51 -5.47 9.50 7.53
CA VAL A 51 -4.01 9.62 7.55
C VAL A 51 -3.38 10.05 6.23
N GLU A 52 -4.18 10.26 5.19
CA GLU A 52 -3.74 10.79 3.89
C GLU A 52 -2.95 12.09 4.07
N GLY A 53 -1.78 12.18 3.42
CA GLY A 53 -0.88 13.34 3.51
C GLY A 53 -0.22 13.57 4.88
N LYS A 54 -0.57 12.82 5.92
CA LYS A 54 -0.02 13.00 7.27
C LYS A 54 1.31 12.26 7.47
N LYS A 55 2.13 12.78 8.36
CA LYS A 55 3.37 12.13 8.81
C LYS A 55 3.03 11.11 9.90
N VAL A 56 2.80 9.86 9.50
CA VAL A 56 2.45 8.74 10.38
C VAL A 56 3.47 7.61 10.28
N SER A 57 3.66 6.85 11.36
CA SER A 57 4.56 5.70 11.38
C SER A 57 4.02 4.53 10.53
N ARG A 58 4.91 3.64 10.08
CA ARG A 58 4.51 2.41 9.33
C ARG A 58 3.50 1.57 10.11
N ILE A 59 3.70 1.41 11.42
CA ILE A 59 2.79 0.66 12.29
C ILE A 59 1.42 1.34 12.33
N GLN A 60 1.36 2.67 12.41
CA GLN A 60 0.11 3.40 12.38
C GLN A 60 -0.60 3.25 11.03
N ILE A 61 0.10 3.32 9.90
CA ILE A 61 -0.49 3.09 8.56
C ILE A 61 -1.19 1.73 8.52
N LEU A 62 -0.52 0.67 8.99
CA LEU A 62 -1.12 -0.69 9.01
C LEU A 62 -2.33 -0.78 9.93
N LYS A 63 -2.25 -0.22 11.15
CA LYS A 63 -3.39 -0.21 12.09
C LYS A 63 -4.60 0.53 11.49
N ARG A 64 -4.37 1.72 10.92
CA ARG A 64 -5.43 2.52 10.27
C ARG A 64 -6.01 1.83 9.05
N ALA A 65 -5.22 1.12 8.26
CA ALA A 65 -5.71 0.34 7.13
C ALA A 65 -6.72 -0.73 7.60
N VAL A 66 -6.39 -1.47 8.66
CA VAL A 66 -7.27 -2.51 9.23
C VAL A 66 -8.55 -1.91 9.79
N GLU A 67 -8.45 -0.82 10.54
CA GLU A 67 -9.59 -0.07 11.05
C GLU A 67 -10.50 0.42 9.90
N HIS A 68 -9.91 0.99 8.85
CA HIS A 68 -10.64 1.54 7.72
C HIS A 68 -11.36 0.46 6.90
N ILE A 69 -10.71 -0.67 6.62
CA ILE A 69 -11.36 -1.82 5.95
C ILE A 69 -12.55 -2.31 6.78
N SER A 70 -12.39 -2.39 8.10
CA SER A 70 -13.45 -2.86 9.00
C SER A 70 -14.63 -1.89 9.00
N PHE A 71 -14.36 -0.59 9.02
CA PHE A 71 -15.35 0.47 8.85
C PHE A 71 -16.09 0.36 7.51
N LEU A 72 -15.37 0.26 6.39
CA LEU A 72 -15.97 0.14 5.05
C LEU A 72 -16.91 -1.07 4.94
N ARG A 73 -16.53 -2.22 5.52
CA ARG A 73 -17.39 -3.42 5.56
C ARG A 73 -18.69 -3.18 6.34
N ALA A 74 -18.60 -2.54 7.51
CA ALA A 74 -19.78 -2.21 8.31
C ALA A 74 -20.70 -1.22 7.58
N GLU A 75 -20.11 -0.23 6.91
CA GLU A 75 -20.83 0.79 6.15
C GLU A 75 -21.55 0.20 4.93
N ILE A 76 -20.92 -0.71 4.18
CA ILE A 76 -21.57 -1.46 3.09
C ILE A 76 -22.79 -2.21 3.62
N LYS A 77 -22.63 -2.99 4.70
CA LYS A 77 -23.73 -3.76 5.30
C LYS A 77 -24.89 -2.86 5.75
N ARG A 78 -24.58 -1.70 6.35
CA ARG A 78 -25.59 -0.72 6.78
C ARG A 78 -26.38 -0.17 5.59
N ARG A 79 -25.69 0.19 4.50
CA ARG A 79 -26.31 0.69 3.27
C ARG A 79 -27.18 -0.36 2.59
N GLU A 80 -26.73 -1.61 2.55
CA GLU A 80 -27.51 -2.71 2.01
C GLU A 80 -28.82 -2.94 2.78
N LEU A 81 -28.77 -2.89 4.12
CA LEU A 81 -29.96 -3.00 4.97
C LEU A 81 -30.92 -1.85 4.74
N TYR A 82 -30.41 -0.62 4.70
CA TYR A 82 -31.22 0.57 4.43
C TYR A 82 -31.89 0.51 3.06
N PHE A 83 -31.15 0.10 2.03
CA PHE A 83 -31.69 -0.07 0.68
C PHE A 83 -32.77 -1.16 0.61
N ARG A 84 -32.58 -2.27 1.34
CA ARG A 84 -33.59 -3.33 1.45
C ARG A 84 -34.87 -2.81 2.11
N GLU A 85 -34.74 -2.05 3.18
CA GLU A 85 -35.88 -1.47 3.89
C GLU A 85 -36.65 -0.50 3.00
N LEU A 86 -35.97 0.41 2.30
CA LEU A 86 -36.59 1.33 1.36
C LEU A 86 -37.34 0.59 0.24
N LYS A 87 -36.76 -0.47 -0.31
CA LYS A 87 -37.43 -1.32 -1.32
C LYS A 87 -38.71 -1.96 -0.80
N LEU A 88 -38.72 -2.42 0.46
CA LEU A 88 -39.92 -3.00 1.07
C LEU A 88 -41.01 -1.94 1.28
N ARG A 89 -40.63 -0.72 1.70
CA ARG A 89 -41.59 0.39 1.86
C ARG A 89 -42.27 0.73 0.54
N LEU A 90 -41.49 0.90 -0.53
CA LEU A 90 -42.04 1.17 -1.87
C LEU A 90 -42.99 0.06 -2.34
N LYS A 91 -42.63 -1.22 -2.12
CA LYS A 91 -43.51 -2.34 -2.48
C LYS A 91 -44.83 -2.34 -1.70
N ASN A 92 -44.81 -1.89 -0.45
CA ASN A 92 -46.00 -1.86 0.41
C ASN A 92 -46.90 -0.65 0.10
N GLU A 93 -46.37 0.41 -0.51
CA GLU A 93 -47.13 1.58 -0.96
C GLU A 93 -47.85 1.35 -2.31
N GLU A 94 -47.52 0.28 -3.04
CA GLU A 94 -48.20 -0.14 -4.28
C GLU A 94 -49.46 -0.99 -4.05
N TYR A 95 -49.89 -1.20 -2.79
CA TYR A 95 -51.12 -1.90 -2.38
C TYR A 95 -52.01 -1.01 -1.52
#